data_AF-A0A5Y8WLI0-F1
#
_entry.id   AF-A0A5Y8WLI0-F1
#
_cell.length_a   1.000
_cell.length_b   1.000
_cell.length_c   1.000
_cell.angle_alpha   90.00
_cell.angle_beta   90.00
_cell.angle_gamma   90.00
#
_symmetry.space_group_name_H-M   'P 1'
#
loop_
_entity.id
_entity.type
_entity.pdbx_description
1 polymer ?
#
loop_
_entity_poly.entity_id
_entity_poly.type
_entity_poly.pdbx_seq_one_letter_code
_entity_poly.pdbx_strand_id
1 'polypeptide(L)'
;RIVFSNCEFKSKISLHKIDNSHKIAFCNGIDFANCIFEDDVNFKRFVSGTPLPDNKYYNNERDTIFENCIFNKRVDFHNSKFVNSVYFTNSHFKDYVDFHACEFNKIACFYGVTFDKAPNFSACYFKEPKAVNLINVDIDKLDFKSVEKYIEDNYQDETCENKQEITEEQRNNNCKLKCAKHLKDSFRVIKDVLITQNNTLEAQEWHKLELYVKEKENHINLNVKEREKNTDIFKNILIWFNCVLLNVYRNTSDHHNDFLKILNFTIGMIALYGVFFYLLLEVYMYLDIIFIESFFRFKIIDYIYLCLFVFLTIIMFLYKNKKSIFT
;
A
#
# COMPACT_ATOMS: atom_id res chain seq x y z
N ARG A 1 -4.23 -16.37 -32.23
CA ARG A 1 -4.03 -15.13 -31.47
C ARG A 1 -4.96 -14.08 -32.04
N ILE A 2 -5.71 -13.38 -31.19
CA ILE A 2 -6.53 -12.23 -31.60
C ILE A 2 -5.64 -10.98 -31.55
N VAL A 3 -5.71 -10.13 -32.57
CA VAL A 3 -4.84 -8.95 -32.72
C VAL A 3 -5.68 -7.72 -32.99
N PHE A 4 -5.50 -6.70 -32.15
CA PHE A 4 -6.10 -5.37 -32.23
C PHE A 4 -5.03 -4.28 -32.23
N SER A 5 -3.81 -4.55 -32.71
CA SER A 5 -2.72 -3.59 -32.61
C SER A 5 -3.01 -2.26 -33.34
N ASN A 6 -2.49 -1.15 -32.81
CA ASN A 6 -2.69 0.21 -33.31
C ASN A 6 -4.17 0.63 -33.40
N CYS A 7 -5.00 0.12 -32.49
CA CYS A 7 -6.43 0.46 -32.44
C CYS A 7 -6.72 1.50 -31.36
N GLU A 8 -7.78 2.27 -31.59
CA GLU A 8 -8.34 3.18 -30.60
C GLU A 8 -9.76 2.75 -30.25
N PHE A 9 -10.00 2.51 -28.96
CA PHE A 9 -11.29 2.10 -28.44
C PHE A 9 -11.94 3.28 -27.74
N LYS A 10 -12.90 3.92 -28.44
CA LYS A 10 -13.61 5.13 -27.99
C LYS A 10 -14.62 4.89 -26.87
N SER A 11 -15.02 3.65 -26.64
CA SER A 11 -16.06 3.28 -25.69
C SER A 11 -15.59 2.16 -24.79
N LYS A 12 -16.26 2.02 -23.64
CA LYS A 12 -15.98 0.97 -22.66
C LYS A 12 -15.85 -0.40 -23.32
N ILE A 13 -14.75 -1.09 -23.03
CA ILE A 13 -14.57 -2.49 -23.40
C ILE A 13 -14.85 -3.34 -22.19
N SER A 14 -15.71 -4.33 -22.35
CA SER A 14 -16.03 -5.27 -21.29
C SER A 14 -16.18 -6.66 -21.85
N LEU A 15 -15.55 -7.63 -21.20
CA LEU A 15 -15.75 -9.03 -21.53
C LEU A 15 -16.92 -9.56 -20.72
N HIS A 16 -18.02 -9.79 -21.42
CA HIS A 16 -19.20 -10.40 -20.84
C HIS A 16 -19.35 -11.84 -21.28
N LYS A 17 -19.88 -12.62 -20.36
CA LYS A 17 -20.18 -14.01 -20.59
C LYS A 17 -21.63 -14.16 -21.04
N ILE A 18 -21.87 -14.95 -22.08
CA ILE A 18 -23.20 -15.16 -22.65
C ILE A 18 -23.80 -16.53 -22.22
N ASP A 19 -22.99 -17.47 -21.72
CA ASP A 19 -23.35 -18.87 -21.41
C ASP A 19 -23.03 -19.30 -19.94
N ASN A 20 -23.09 -20.61 -19.62
CA ASN A 20 -22.92 -21.19 -18.26
C ASN A 20 -21.48 -21.64 -17.85
N SER A 21 -20.47 -21.60 -18.74
CA SER A 21 -19.05 -21.62 -18.32
C SER A 21 -18.73 -20.63 -17.15
N HIS A 22 -17.60 -20.79 -16.47
CA HIS A 22 -17.18 -19.88 -15.39
C HIS A 22 -16.01 -18.97 -15.76
N LYS A 23 -15.52 -19.02 -17.02
CA LYS A 23 -14.30 -18.31 -17.45
C LYS A 23 -14.46 -17.75 -18.88
N ILE A 24 -14.01 -16.51 -19.10
CA ILE A 24 -13.82 -15.95 -20.45
C ILE A 24 -12.35 -16.14 -20.80
N ALA A 25 -12.06 -16.97 -21.80
CA ALA A 25 -10.70 -17.31 -22.19
C ALA A 25 -10.38 -16.82 -23.60
N PHE A 26 -9.31 -16.05 -23.75
CA PHE A 26 -8.67 -15.79 -25.03
C PHE A 26 -7.58 -16.84 -25.27
N CYS A 27 -7.97 -17.93 -25.94
CA CYS A 27 -7.03 -18.95 -26.38
C CYS A 27 -6.00 -18.37 -27.35
N ASN A 28 -4.75 -18.82 -27.25
CA ASN A 28 -3.60 -18.34 -28.03
C ASN A 28 -3.24 -16.86 -27.81
N GLY A 29 -3.59 -16.29 -26.66
CA GLY A 29 -3.22 -14.92 -26.28
C GLY A 29 -3.94 -13.82 -27.05
N ILE A 30 -3.73 -12.58 -26.62
CA ILE A 30 -4.28 -11.37 -27.24
C ILE A 30 -3.16 -10.36 -27.49
N ASP A 31 -3.33 -9.52 -28.52
CA ASP A 31 -2.40 -8.46 -28.89
C ASP A 31 -3.14 -7.12 -28.97
N PHE A 32 -2.85 -6.24 -28.04
CA PHE A 32 -3.29 -4.85 -28.01
C PHE A 32 -2.13 -3.87 -28.17
N ALA A 33 -0.99 -4.28 -28.77
CA ALA A 33 0.15 -3.38 -28.92
C ALA A 33 -0.26 -2.03 -29.54
N ASN A 34 0.24 -0.92 -28.98
CA ASN A 34 -0.01 0.45 -29.42
C ASN A 34 -1.50 0.85 -29.40
N CYS A 35 -2.31 0.29 -28.49
CA CYS A 35 -3.72 0.65 -28.38
C CYS A 35 -3.97 1.83 -27.44
N ILE A 36 -5.02 2.58 -27.73
CA ILE A 36 -5.55 3.63 -26.84
C ILE A 36 -6.95 3.22 -26.41
N PHE A 37 -7.17 3.19 -25.09
CA PHE A 37 -8.46 2.92 -24.47
C PHE A 37 -8.98 4.23 -23.84
N GLU A 38 -9.95 4.85 -24.50
CA GLU A 38 -10.52 6.15 -24.09
C GLU A 38 -11.49 6.06 -22.91
N ASP A 39 -11.97 4.85 -22.63
CA ASP A 39 -12.98 4.58 -21.61
C ASP A 39 -12.61 3.34 -20.78
N ASP A 40 -13.42 2.99 -19.78
CA ASP A 40 -13.14 1.88 -18.86
C ASP A 40 -12.86 0.56 -19.59
N VAL A 41 -11.92 -0.22 -19.06
CA VAL A 41 -11.63 -1.58 -19.53
C VAL A 41 -11.95 -2.57 -18.42
N ASN A 42 -12.88 -3.49 -18.68
CA ASN A 42 -13.28 -4.53 -17.75
C ASN A 42 -12.92 -5.90 -18.31
N PHE A 43 -11.77 -6.40 -17.86
CA PHE A 43 -11.24 -7.74 -18.12
C PHE A 43 -11.24 -8.58 -16.84
N LYS A 44 -12.23 -8.40 -15.98
CA LYS A 44 -12.45 -9.20 -14.77
C LYS A 44 -12.48 -10.70 -15.08
N ARG A 45 -11.70 -11.49 -14.34
CA ARG A 45 -11.70 -12.96 -14.38
C ARG A 45 -11.37 -13.54 -15.77
N PHE A 46 -10.68 -12.78 -16.62
CA PHE A 46 -10.31 -13.28 -17.93
C PHE A 46 -9.09 -14.20 -17.85
N VAL A 47 -8.99 -15.14 -18.77
CA VAL A 47 -7.85 -16.04 -18.91
C VAL A 47 -7.23 -15.82 -20.28
N SER A 48 -5.91 -15.66 -20.35
CA SER A 48 -5.22 -15.44 -21.62
C SER A 48 -3.99 -16.32 -21.78
N GLY A 49 -3.68 -16.65 -23.03
CA GLY A 49 -2.52 -17.47 -23.39
C GLY A 49 -2.73 -18.96 -23.15
N THR A 50 -3.96 -19.42 -22.90
CA THR A 50 -4.28 -20.85 -22.83
C THR A 50 -4.20 -21.50 -24.21
N PRO A 51 -3.86 -22.80 -24.27
CA PRO A 51 -3.98 -23.57 -25.50
C PRO A 51 -5.46 -23.63 -25.95
N LEU A 52 -5.67 -23.91 -27.24
CA LEU A 52 -6.99 -24.25 -27.74
C LEU A 52 -7.41 -25.64 -27.21
N PRO A 53 -8.71 -25.88 -26.94
CA PRO A 53 -9.22 -27.22 -26.65
C PRO A 53 -8.89 -28.19 -27.81
N ASP A 54 -8.58 -29.45 -27.48
CA ASP A 54 -7.94 -30.46 -28.33
C ASP A 54 -8.37 -30.54 -29.82
N ASN A 55 -7.39 -30.81 -30.68
CA ASN A 55 -7.48 -31.23 -32.09
C ASN A 55 -7.99 -30.22 -33.14
N LYS A 56 -8.08 -28.92 -32.83
CA LYS A 56 -8.36 -27.90 -33.85
C LYS A 56 -7.23 -26.87 -33.93
N TYR A 57 -6.41 -27.01 -34.98
CA TYR A 57 -5.39 -26.07 -35.45
C TYR A 57 -4.13 -25.94 -34.58
N TYR A 58 -3.03 -25.48 -35.19
CA TYR A 58 -1.73 -25.26 -34.56
C TYR A 58 -1.87 -24.61 -33.17
N ASN A 59 -1.58 -25.40 -32.13
CA ASN A 59 -1.56 -24.99 -30.73
C ASN A 59 -0.25 -24.23 -30.43
N ASN A 60 -0.25 -22.93 -30.71
CA ASN A 60 0.84 -22.07 -30.30
C ASN A 60 0.29 -21.11 -29.24
N GLU A 61 0.38 -21.52 -27.97
CA GLU A 61 0.24 -20.60 -26.84
C GLU A 61 1.10 -19.37 -27.13
N ARG A 62 0.50 -18.18 -27.12
CA ARG A 62 1.21 -16.91 -27.31
C ARG A 62 1.01 -16.01 -26.13
N ASP A 63 1.94 -15.07 -26.02
CA ASP A 63 1.93 -14.09 -24.97
C ASP A 63 0.77 -13.10 -25.13
N THR A 64 0.43 -12.47 -24.01
CA THR A 64 -0.56 -11.39 -23.93
C THR A 64 0.19 -10.07 -24.03
N ILE A 65 -0.14 -9.25 -25.02
CA ILE A 65 0.58 -8.00 -25.27
C ILE A 65 -0.36 -6.83 -25.07
N PHE A 66 0.06 -5.92 -24.20
CA PHE A 66 -0.48 -4.59 -23.96
C PHE A 66 0.64 -3.56 -24.11
N GLU A 67 1.65 -3.80 -24.94
CA GLU A 67 2.79 -2.89 -25.08
C GLU A 67 2.39 -1.53 -25.66
N ASN A 68 3.00 -0.45 -25.16
CA ASN A 68 2.75 0.94 -25.56
C ASN A 68 1.24 1.30 -25.52
N CYS A 69 0.48 0.72 -24.60
CA CYS A 69 -0.93 1.03 -24.45
C CYS A 69 -1.14 2.29 -23.62
N ILE A 70 -2.17 3.07 -23.96
CA ILE A 70 -2.63 4.18 -23.14
C ILE A 70 -4.02 3.85 -22.62
N PHE A 71 -4.18 3.78 -21.31
CA PHE A 71 -5.47 3.59 -20.64
C PHE A 71 -5.88 4.90 -19.98
N ASN A 72 -6.85 5.60 -20.58
CA ASN A 72 -7.29 6.92 -20.11
C ASN A 72 -8.20 6.84 -18.87
N LYS A 73 -8.85 5.69 -18.65
CA LYS A 73 -9.73 5.43 -17.50
C LYS A 73 -9.41 4.11 -16.82
N ARG A 74 -10.27 3.70 -15.88
CA ARG A 74 -10.06 2.56 -15.00
C ARG A 74 -9.91 1.26 -15.80
N VAL A 75 -8.95 0.44 -15.39
CA VAL A 75 -8.71 -0.89 -15.96
C VAL A 75 -8.86 -1.94 -14.87
N ASP A 76 -9.65 -2.97 -15.12
CA ASP A 76 -9.90 -4.02 -14.14
C ASP A 76 -9.53 -5.40 -14.70
N PHE A 77 -8.49 -5.97 -14.12
CA PHE A 77 -8.00 -7.32 -14.37
C PHE A 77 -8.26 -8.25 -13.18
N HIS A 78 -9.14 -7.93 -12.23
CA HIS A 78 -9.24 -8.70 -11.00
C HIS A 78 -9.47 -10.21 -11.25
N ASN A 79 -8.87 -11.08 -10.43
CA ASN A 79 -8.97 -12.54 -10.53
C ASN A 79 -8.62 -13.09 -11.93
N SER A 80 -7.80 -12.39 -12.71
CA SER A 80 -7.43 -12.83 -14.06
C SER A 80 -6.21 -13.72 -14.05
N LYS A 81 -6.06 -14.54 -15.10
CA LYS A 81 -4.96 -15.49 -15.22
C LYS A 81 -4.23 -15.35 -16.54
N PHE A 82 -2.94 -15.05 -16.46
CA PHE A 82 -2.02 -15.03 -17.58
C PHE A 82 -1.23 -16.35 -17.60
N VAL A 83 -1.62 -17.25 -18.51
CA VAL A 83 -1.02 -18.60 -18.61
C VAL A 83 0.33 -18.56 -19.30
N ASN A 84 0.45 -17.75 -20.35
CA ASN A 84 1.71 -17.41 -20.98
C ASN A 84 2.19 -16.03 -20.48
N SER A 85 3.31 -15.52 -21.01
CA SER A 85 3.84 -14.23 -20.56
C SER A 85 2.87 -13.09 -20.87
N VAL A 86 2.94 -12.01 -20.09
CA VAL A 86 2.20 -10.77 -20.33
C VAL A 86 3.14 -9.57 -20.35
N TYR A 87 2.94 -8.68 -21.30
CA TYR A 87 3.77 -7.50 -21.51
C TYR A 87 2.92 -6.24 -21.48
N PHE A 88 3.15 -5.40 -20.47
CA PHE A 88 2.63 -4.03 -20.34
C PHE A 88 3.69 -2.98 -20.69
N THR A 89 4.79 -3.38 -21.36
CA THR A 89 5.96 -2.55 -21.64
C THR A 89 5.58 -1.16 -22.13
N ASN A 90 6.10 -0.10 -21.50
CA ASN A 90 5.85 1.32 -21.81
C ASN A 90 4.37 1.73 -21.85
N SER A 91 3.50 1.03 -21.11
CA SER A 91 2.08 1.40 -21.02
C SER A 91 1.86 2.51 -20.00
N HIS A 92 0.83 3.31 -20.22
CA HIS A 92 0.44 4.38 -19.32
C HIS A 92 -0.97 4.15 -18.78
N PHE A 93 -1.07 3.92 -17.47
CA PHE A 93 -2.34 3.87 -16.75
C PHE A 93 -2.61 5.23 -16.11
N LYS A 94 -3.50 6.03 -16.72
CA LYS A 94 -3.85 7.38 -16.24
C LYS A 94 -4.84 7.38 -15.07
N ASP A 95 -5.56 6.27 -14.89
CA ASP A 95 -6.48 6.05 -13.79
C ASP A 95 -6.15 4.73 -13.06
N TYR A 96 -6.95 4.35 -12.07
CA TYR A 96 -6.76 3.16 -11.26
C TYR A 96 -6.72 1.88 -12.11
N VAL A 97 -5.77 0.99 -11.81
CA VAL A 97 -5.68 -0.34 -12.40
C VAL A 97 -5.74 -1.41 -11.32
N ASP A 98 -6.60 -2.40 -11.53
CA ASP A 98 -6.84 -3.47 -10.55
C ASP A 98 -6.31 -4.83 -11.04
N PHE A 99 -5.21 -5.30 -10.44
CA PHE A 99 -4.67 -6.65 -10.61
C PHE A 99 -4.99 -7.57 -9.42
N HIS A 100 -5.92 -7.20 -8.53
CA HIS A 100 -6.24 -7.98 -7.34
C HIS A 100 -6.46 -9.46 -7.66
N ALA A 101 -5.75 -10.34 -6.95
CA ALA A 101 -5.82 -11.79 -7.13
C ALA A 101 -5.49 -12.29 -8.55
N CYS A 102 -4.70 -11.55 -9.33
CA CYS A 102 -4.18 -12.03 -10.61
C CYS A 102 -3.16 -13.16 -10.43
N GLU A 103 -3.18 -14.14 -11.33
CA GLU A 103 -2.18 -15.21 -11.45
C GLU A 103 -1.31 -15.00 -12.69
N PHE A 104 0.00 -14.91 -12.50
CA PHE A 104 1.00 -14.82 -13.56
C PHE A 104 1.86 -16.09 -13.56
N ASN A 105 1.65 -16.95 -14.58
CA ASN A 105 2.33 -18.25 -14.66
C ASN A 105 3.73 -18.21 -15.26
N LYS A 106 4.06 -17.15 -16.02
CA LYS A 106 5.36 -16.92 -16.67
C LYS A 106 5.78 -15.45 -16.45
N ILE A 107 6.45 -14.82 -17.42
CA ILE A 107 6.94 -13.45 -17.32
C ILE A 107 5.77 -12.48 -17.23
N ALA A 108 5.84 -11.54 -16.28
CA ALA A 108 4.97 -10.38 -16.19
C ALA A 108 5.83 -9.12 -16.34
N CYS A 109 5.79 -8.49 -17.50
CA CYS A 109 6.67 -7.35 -17.82
C CYS A 109 5.92 -6.03 -17.66
N PHE A 110 6.33 -5.24 -16.68
CA PHE A 110 5.89 -3.86 -16.42
C PHE A 110 7.01 -2.84 -16.70
N TYR A 111 7.99 -3.21 -17.54
CA TYR A 111 9.09 -2.32 -17.89
C TYR A 111 8.58 -0.99 -18.45
N GLY A 112 9.05 0.13 -17.90
CA GLY A 112 8.68 1.45 -18.41
C GLY A 112 7.21 1.84 -18.19
N VAL A 113 6.46 1.11 -17.36
CA VAL A 113 5.04 1.43 -17.10
C VAL A 113 4.94 2.69 -16.25
N THR A 114 4.07 3.61 -16.63
CA THR A 114 3.69 4.77 -15.81
C THR A 114 2.35 4.52 -15.13
N PHE A 115 2.31 4.69 -13.81
CA PHE A 115 1.07 4.70 -13.03
C PHE A 115 0.79 6.12 -12.52
N ASP A 116 -0.28 6.77 -13.00
CA ASP A 116 -0.68 8.08 -12.47
C ASP A 116 -1.35 7.97 -11.10
N LYS A 117 -1.89 6.79 -10.77
CA LYS A 117 -2.52 6.46 -9.49
C LYS A 117 -2.03 5.10 -9.00
N ALA A 118 -2.11 4.85 -7.69
CA ALA A 118 -1.60 3.61 -7.11
C ALA A 118 -2.25 2.36 -7.74
N PRO A 119 -1.47 1.37 -8.19
CA PRO A 119 -1.99 0.12 -8.74
C PRO A 119 -2.32 -0.89 -7.64
N ASN A 120 -3.34 -1.71 -7.84
CA ASN A 120 -3.71 -2.77 -6.91
C ASN A 120 -3.10 -4.11 -7.33
N PHE A 121 -2.08 -4.57 -6.60
CA PHE A 121 -1.44 -5.89 -6.77
C PHE A 121 -1.72 -6.83 -5.58
N SER A 122 -2.72 -6.51 -4.76
CA SER A 122 -3.05 -7.30 -3.59
C SER A 122 -3.43 -8.73 -3.96
N ALA A 123 -2.94 -9.69 -3.16
CA ALA A 123 -3.12 -11.11 -3.41
C ALA A 123 -2.67 -11.61 -4.80
N CYS A 124 -1.87 -10.85 -5.56
CA CYS A 124 -1.28 -11.36 -6.79
C CYS A 124 -0.38 -12.57 -6.51
N TYR A 125 -0.44 -13.54 -7.41
CA TYR A 125 0.43 -14.70 -7.41
C TYR A 125 1.34 -14.68 -8.64
N PHE A 126 2.63 -14.52 -8.39
CA PHE A 126 3.68 -14.70 -9.40
C PHE A 126 4.30 -16.08 -9.22
N LYS A 127 4.14 -16.97 -10.20
CA LYS A 127 4.71 -18.32 -10.14
C LYS A 127 6.24 -18.29 -10.05
N GLU A 128 6.86 -17.33 -10.72
CA GLU A 128 8.30 -17.05 -10.65
C GLU A 128 8.51 -15.55 -10.40
N PRO A 129 8.65 -15.10 -9.13
CA PRO A 129 8.79 -13.68 -8.80
C PRO A 129 9.96 -12.98 -9.49
N LYS A 130 11.08 -13.68 -9.70
CA LYS A 130 12.25 -13.13 -10.40
C LYS A 130 11.99 -12.79 -11.87
N ALA A 131 10.98 -13.40 -12.50
CA ALA A 131 10.60 -13.18 -13.88
C ALA A 131 9.69 -11.95 -14.08
N VAL A 132 9.30 -11.25 -13.01
CA VAL A 132 8.47 -10.04 -13.08
C VAL A 132 9.35 -8.83 -13.35
N ASN A 133 9.23 -8.15 -14.49
CA ASN A 133 10.08 -6.99 -14.78
C ASN A 133 9.41 -5.69 -14.29
N LEU A 134 9.99 -5.04 -13.27
CA LEU A 134 9.53 -3.75 -12.72
C LEU A 134 10.56 -2.62 -12.91
N ILE A 135 11.51 -2.78 -13.85
CA ILE A 135 12.52 -1.75 -14.12
C ILE A 135 11.87 -0.55 -14.81
N ASN A 136 12.25 0.67 -14.42
CA ASN A 136 11.74 1.93 -14.95
C ASN A 136 10.21 2.09 -14.81
N VAL A 137 9.61 1.52 -13.76
CA VAL A 137 8.22 1.85 -13.42
C VAL A 137 8.18 3.27 -12.87
N ASP A 138 7.46 4.15 -13.56
CA ASP A 138 7.29 5.55 -13.16
C ASP A 138 6.12 5.67 -12.16
N ILE A 139 6.47 6.13 -10.96
CA ILE A 139 5.57 6.38 -9.84
C ILE A 139 5.65 7.84 -9.34
N ASP A 140 6.13 8.78 -10.15
CA ASP A 140 6.36 10.16 -9.72
C ASP A 140 5.08 10.85 -9.20
N LYS A 141 3.91 10.39 -9.66
CA LYS A 141 2.59 10.87 -9.22
C LYS A 141 2.04 10.16 -7.99
N LEU A 142 2.70 9.11 -7.49
CA LEU A 142 2.31 8.39 -6.27
C LEU A 142 2.95 9.06 -5.05
N ASP A 143 2.27 10.07 -4.51
CA ASP A 143 2.62 10.68 -3.24
C ASP A 143 1.69 10.21 -2.09
N PHE A 144 1.96 10.68 -0.88
CA PHE A 144 1.13 10.32 0.27
C PHE A 144 -0.33 10.79 0.13
N LYS A 145 -0.57 11.91 -0.55
CA LYS A 145 -1.90 12.46 -0.77
C LYS A 145 -2.68 11.64 -1.81
N SER A 146 -2.02 11.16 -2.86
CA SER A 146 -2.62 10.28 -3.85
C SER A 146 -2.93 8.91 -3.26
N VAL A 147 -2.12 8.41 -2.31
CA VAL A 147 -2.38 7.19 -1.54
C VAL A 147 -3.61 7.34 -0.63
N GLU A 148 -3.74 8.46 0.09
CA GLU A 148 -4.96 8.76 0.85
C GLU A 148 -6.19 8.78 -0.07
N LYS A 149 -6.08 9.50 -1.19
CA LYS A 149 -7.14 9.60 -2.20
C LYS A 149 -7.51 8.24 -2.79
N TYR A 150 -6.56 7.34 -3.01
CA TYR A 150 -6.86 5.97 -3.44
C TYR A 150 -7.85 5.29 -2.50
N ILE A 151 -7.63 5.38 -1.18
CA ILE A 151 -8.49 4.75 -0.17
C ILE A 151 -9.87 5.41 -0.15
N GLU A 152 -9.93 6.72 -0.35
CA GLU A 152 -11.20 7.47 -0.40
C GLU A 152 -12.02 7.16 -1.66
N ASP A 153 -11.36 7.01 -2.80
CA ASP A 153 -12.02 6.80 -4.09
C ASP A 153 -12.43 5.33 -4.30
N ASN A 154 -11.68 4.35 -3.76
CA ASN A 154 -11.87 2.93 -4.09
C ASN A 154 -12.48 2.07 -2.98
N TYR A 155 -12.72 2.59 -1.76
CA TYR A 155 -13.22 1.74 -0.66
C TYR A 155 -14.61 1.14 -0.93
N GLN A 156 -15.42 1.75 -1.79
CA GLN A 156 -16.77 1.27 -2.09
C GLN A 156 -16.77 -0.01 -2.94
N ASP A 157 -15.67 -0.29 -3.64
CA ASP A 157 -15.52 -1.52 -4.43
C ASP A 157 -15.22 -2.75 -3.55
N GLU A 158 -14.88 -2.52 -2.28
CA GLU A 158 -14.64 -3.59 -1.33
C GLU A 158 -15.94 -4.31 -0.95
N THR A 159 -15.93 -5.62 -1.08
CA THR A 159 -17.01 -6.46 -0.54
C THR A 159 -16.90 -6.49 0.98
N CYS A 160 -17.75 -5.72 1.65
CA CYS A 160 -17.89 -5.72 3.10
C CYS A 160 -19.13 -6.53 3.48
N GLU A 161 -18.96 -7.57 4.30
CA GLU A 161 -20.08 -8.35 4.81
C GLU A 161 -21.05 -7.43 5.56
N ASN A 162 -22.31 -7.42 5.15
CA ASN A 162 -23.39 -6.81 5.91
C ASN A 162 -23.69 -7.70 7.12
N LYS A 163 -22.93 -7.56 8.20
CA LYS A 163 -23.41 -8.05 9.49
C LYS A 163 -24.66 -7.24 9.82
N GLN A 164 -25.79 -7.92 10.03
CA GLN A 164 -26.98 -7.27 10.58
C GLN A 164 -26.55 -6.61 11.89
N GLU A 165 -26.85 -5.31 12.06
CA GLU A 165 -26.48 -4.43 13.20
C GLU A 165 -25.16 -3.59 13.12
N ILE A 166 -24.76 -3.09 11.95
CA ILE A 166 -23.72 -2.01 11.88
C ILE A 166 -24.27 -0.74 11.24
N THR A 167 -23.81 0.44 11.71
CA THR A 167 -24.15 1.72 11.10
C THR A 167 -23.45 1.90 9.74
N GLU A 168 -24.00 2.75 8.87
CA GLU A 168 -23.41 3.03 7.55
C GLU A 168 -21.97 3.59 7.67
N GLU A 169 -21.70 4.41 8.68
CA GLU A 169 -20.36 4.93 8.94
C GLU A 169 -19.38 3.85 9.40
N GLN A 170 -19.81 2.90 10.26
CA GLN A 170 -19.01 1.74 10.64
C GLN A 170 -18.71 0.86 9.44
N ARG A 171 -19.72 0.62 8.58
CA ARG A 171 -19.53 -0.11 7.32
C ARG A 171 -18.50 0.58 6.42
N ASN A 172 -18.61 1.89 6.24
CA ASN A 172 -17.66 2.66 5.43
C ASN A 172 -16.24 2.59 6.00
N ASN A 173 -16.07 2.72 7.31
CA ASN A 173 -14.75 2.59 7.95
C ASN A 173 -14.17 1.18 7.81
N ASN A 174 -15.00 0.13 7.90
CA ASN A 174 -14.57 -1.24 7.65
C ASN A 174 -14.13 -1.46 6.19
N CYS A 175 -14.84 -0.87 5.23
CA CYS A 175 -14.47 -0.93 3.82
C CYS A 175 -13.18 -0.15 3.55
N LYS A 176 -13.02 1.05 4.12
CA LYS A 176 -11.75 1.80 4.08
C LYS A 176 -10.61 1.01 4.69
N LEU A 177 -10.85 0.32 5.80
CA LEU A 177 -9.85 -0.54 6.45
C LEU A 177 -9.44 -1.71 5.54
N LYS A 178 -10.39 -2.33 4.85
CA LYS A 178 -10.12 -3.43 3.90
C LYS A 178 -9.35 -2.92 2.68
N CYS A 179 -9.78 -1.80 2.10
CA CYS A 179 -9.10 -1.13 1.00
C CYS A 179 -7.64 -0.76 1.37
N ALA A 180 -7.42 -0.18 2.55
CA ALA A 180 -6.07 0.12 3.05
C ALA A 180 -5.22 -1.15 3.21
N LYS A 181 -5.80 -2.27 3.67
CA LYS A 181 -5.07 -3.55 3.77
C LYS A 181 -4.67 -4.07 2.39
N HIS A 182 -5.55 -3.99 1.40
CA HIS A 182 -5.23 -4.39 0.02
C HIS A 182 -4.17 -3.48 -0.59
N LEU A 183 -4.28 -2.16 -0.44
CA LEU A 183 -3.27 -1.24 -0.96
C LEU A 183 -1.88 -1.50 -0.32
N LYS A 184 -1.84 -1.71 1.00
CA LYS A 184 -0.61 -2.09 1.70
C LYS A 184 -0.04 -3.41 1.17
N ASP A 185 -0.89 -4.42 0.98
CA ASP A 185 -0.46 -5.70 0.41
C ASP A 185 0.08 -5.56 -1.01
N SER A 186 -0.49 -4.67 -1.82
CA SER A 186 -0.02 -4.35 -3.16
C SER A 186 1.43 -3.84 -3.13
N PHE A 187 1.71 -2.85 -2.27
CA PHE A 187 3.06 -2.30 -2.13
C PHE A 187 4.04 -3.33 -1.56
N ARG A 188 3.59 -4.16 -0.62
CA ARG A 188 4.38 -5.30 -0.11
C ARG A 188 4.75 -6.27 -1.24
N VAL A 189 3.80 -6.67 -2.07
CA VAL A 189 4.03 -7.59 -3.21
C VAL A 189 5.07 -7.02 -4.17
N ILE A 190 4.94 -5.75 -4.56
CA ILE A 190 5.88 -5.08 -5.47
C ILE A 190 7.28 -5.01 -4.85
N LYS A 191 7.36 -4.57 -3.59
CA LYS A 191 8.62 -4.52 -2.83
C LYS A 191 9.28 -5.89 -2.75
N ASP A 192 8.54 -6.95 -2.43
CA ASP A 192 9.08 -8.30 -2.29
C ASP A 192 9.65 -8.80 -3.63
N VAL A 193 8.97 -8.51 -4.75
CA VAL A 193 9.49 -8.79 -6.11
C VAL A 193 10.82 -8.06 -6.34
N LEU A 194 10.88 -6.75 -6.10
CA LEU A 194 12.10 -5.95 -6.30
C LEU A 194 13.27 -6.45 -5.44
N ILE A 195 13.02 -6.82 -4.18
CA ILE A 195 14.02 -7.42 -3.29
C ILE A 195 14.54 -8.74 -3.89
N THR A 196 13.67 -9.60 -4.43
CA THR A 196 14.11 -10.88 -5.02
C THR A 196 15.01 -10.70 -6.26
N GLN A 197 14.96 -9.52 -6.88
CA GLN A 197 15.77 -9.13 -8.03
C GLN A 197 17.05 -8.38 -7.62
N ASN A 198 17.31 -8.24 -6.32
CA ASN A 198 18.36 -7.39 -5.77
C ASN A 198 18.22 -5.91 -6.14
N ASN A 199 17.01 -5.46 -6.50
CA ASN A 199 16.72 -4.05 -6.74
C ASN A 199 16.31 -3.37 -5.42
N THR A 200 17.30 -3.16 -4.54
CA THR A 200 17.06 -2.69 -3.18
C THR A 200 16.73 -1.20 -3.08
N LEU A 201 17.16 -0.38 -4.04
CA LEU A 201 16.92 1.06 -4.04
C LEU A 201 15.46 1.35 -4.37
N GLU A 202 14.97 0.86 -5.51
CA GLU A 202 13.56 1.01 -5.89
C GLU A 202 12.63 0.32 -4.89
N ALA A 203 13.04 -0.81 -4.30
CA ALA A 203 12.26 -1.45 -3.23
C ALA A 203 12.03 -0.53 -2.02
N GLN A 204 12.95 0.39 -1.71
CA GLN A 204 12.79 1.32 -0.58
C GLN A 204 11.67 2.34 -0.82
N GLU A 205 11.47 2.79 -2.06
CA GLU A 205 10.40 3.72 -2.41
C GLU A 205 9.03 3.08 -2.17
N TRP A 206 8.83 1.86 -2.66
CA TRP A 206 7.62 1.07 -2.41
C TRP A 206 7.44 0.72 -0.93
N HIS A 207 8.52 0.46 -0.21
CA HIS A 207 8.46 0.21 1.22
C HIS A 207 8.01 1.45 2.01
N LYS A 208 8.45 2.66 1.62
CA LYS A 208 8.00 3.92 2.23
C LYS A 208 6.49 4.13 2.06
N LEU A 209 5.96 3.79 0.87
CA LEU A 209 4.52 3.79 0.61
C LEU A 209 3.79 2.72 1.45
N GLU A 210 4.32 1.49 1.54
CA GLU A 210 3.78 0.41 2.38
C GLU A 210 3.66 0.82 3.85
N LEU A 211 4.71 1.42 4.42
CA LEU A 211 4.73 1.93 5.79
C LEU A 211 3.66 3.01 6.00
N TYR A 212 3.55 3.94 5.06
CA TYR A 212 2.55 5.00 5.12
C TYR A 212 1.12 4.44 5.10
N VAL A 213 0.83 3.48 4.23
CA VAL A 213 -0.48 2.81 4.23
C VAL A 213 -0.71 2.08 5.56
N LYS A 214 0.32 1.48 6.16
CA LYS A 214 0.19 0.86 7.49
C LYS A 214 -0.15 1.88 8.59
N GLU A 215 0.41 3.09 8.54
CA GLU A 215 0.01 4.19 9.42
C GLU A 215 -1.49 4.51 9.25
N LYS A 216 -1.95 4.66 7.99
CA LYS A 216 -3.37 4.92 7.69
C LYS A 216 -4.29 3.78 8.10
N GLU A 217 -3.89 2.53 7.87
CA GLU A 217 -4.60 1.33 8.33
C GLU A 217 -4.80 1.39 9.86
N ASN A 218 -3.77 1.75 10.62
CA ASN A 218 -3.86 1.87 12.07
C ASN A 218 -4.78 3.00 12.51
N HIS A 219 -4.73 4.17 11.85
CA HIS A 219 -5.65 5.28 12.12
C HIS A 219 -7.12 4.91 11.85
N ILE A 220 -7.40 4.24 10.74
CA ILE A 220 -8.76 3.78 10.42
C ILE A 220 -9.20 2.73 11.44
N ASN A 221 -8.33 1.79 11.81
CA ASN A 221 -8.61 0.75 12.79
C ASN A 221 -8.92 1.31 14.19
N LEU A 222 -8.28 2.41 14.59
CA LEU A 222 -8.62 3.14 15.82
C LEU A 222 -10.05 3.67 15.76
N ASN A 223 -10.41 4.36 14.67
CA ASN A 223 -11.77 4.88 14.47
C ASN A 223 -12.84 3.77 14.48
N VAL A 224 -12.51 2.57 13.99
CA VAL A 224 -13.38 1.40 14.06
C VAL A 224 -13.53 0.91 15.51
N LYS A 225 -12.42 0.76 16.25
CA LYS A 225 -12.39 0.19 17.60
C LYS A 225 -12.91 1.11 18.70
N GLU A 226 -12.67 2.42 18.63
CA GLU A 226 -13.19 3.40 19.59
C GLU A 226 -14.72 3.41 19.65
N ARG A 227 -15.38 2.93 18.58
CA ARG A 227 -16.84 2.87 18.46
C ARG A 227 -17.44 1.54 18.91
N GLU A 228 -16.60 0.55 19.20
CA GLU A 228 -17.00 -0.67 19.92
C GLU A 228 -16.93 -0.35 21.42
N LYS A 229 -18.05 -0.46 22.14
CA LYS A 229 -18.33 0.07 23.48
C LYS A 229 -17.42 -0.38 24.66
N ASN A 230 -16.28 -1.00 24.41
CA ASN A 230 -15.33 -1.52 25.41
C ASN A 230 -13.87 -1.48 24.90
N THR A 231 -13.41 -0.35 24.38
CA THR A 231 -12.01 -0.24 23.95
C THR A 231 -11.09 0.03 25.16
N ASP A 232 -10.22 -0.93 25.45
CA ASP A 232 -9.17 -0.80 26.48
C ASP A 232 -8.24 0.39 26.15
N ILE A 233 -8.13 1.33 27.09
CA ILE A 233 -7.27 2.52 26.98
C ILE A 233 -5.83 2.12 26.64
N PHE A 234 -5.32 1.02 27.22
CA PHE A 234 -3.98 0.53 26.93
C PHE A 234 -3.80 0.13 25.46
N LYS A 235 -4.84 -0.42 24.82
CA LYS A 235 -4.80 -0.83 23.42
C LYS A 235 -4.73 0.39 22.49
N ASN A 236 -5.43 1.47 22.82
CA ASN A 236 -5.37 2.72 22.05
C ASN A 236 -3.99 3.39 22.18
N ILE A 237 -3.44 3.43 23.41
CA ILE A 237 -2.07 3.91 23.65
C ILE A 237 -1.04 3.08 22.87
N LEU A 238 -1.17 1.75 22.85
CA LEU A 238 -0.26 0.87 22.11
C LEU A 238 -0.30 1.13 20.60
N ILE A 239 -1.50 1.26 20.02
CA ILE A 239 -1.64 1.57 18.58
C ILE A 239 -1.05 2.95 18.27
N TRP A 240 -1.23 3.91 19.17
CA TRP A 240 -0.64 5.24 19.04
C TRP A 240 0.90 5.18 19.03
N PHE A 241 1.53 4.46 19.97
CA PHE A 241 2.98 4.24 19.95
C PHE A 241 3.44 3.55 18.66
N ASN A 242 2.68 2.57 18.15
CA ASN A 242 2.97 1.92 16.87
C ASN A 242 2.92 2.90 15.69
N CYS A 243 1.99 3.87 15.70
CA CYS A 243 1.92 4.90 14.65
C CYS A 243 3.12 5.86 14.71
N VAL A 244 3.53 6.28 15.91
CA VAL A 244 4.73 7.09 16.11
C VAL A 244 5.97 6.34 15.64
N LEU A 245 6.11 5.07 16.01
CA LEU A 245 7.21 4.21 15.61
C LEU A 245 7.27 4.06 14.08
N LEU A 246 6.15 3.79 13.42
CA LEU A 246 6.06 3.71 11.96
C LEU A 246 6.44 5.02 11.29
N ASN A 247 5.99 6.15 11.82
CA ASN A 247 6.34 7.46 11.28
C ASN A 247 7.83 7.78 11.44
N VAL A 248 8.45 7.41 12.58
CA VAL A 248 9.90 7.50 12.73
C VAL A 248 10.57 6.63 11.67
N TYR A 249 10.17 5.37 11.58
CA TYR A 249 10.75 4.41 10.65
C TYR A 249 10.66 4.88 9.19
N ARG A 250 9.50 5.39 8.75
CA ARG A 250 9.28 5.95 7.40
C ARG A 250 10.10 7.20 7.11
N ASN A 251 10.29 8.09 8.10
CA ASN A 251 11.14 9.27 7.90
C ASN A 251 12.62 8.92 7.90
N THR A 252 13.00 7.85 8.61
CA THR A 252 14.38 7.35 8.62
C THR A 252 14.68 6.37 7.50
N SER A 253 13.69 5.77 6.82
CA SER A 253 13.94 4.71 5.83
C SER A 253 14.75 5.20 4.62
N ASP A 254 14.69 6.51 4.34
CA ASP A 254 15.32 7.19 3.21
C ASP A 254 16.80 7.58 3.46
N HIS A 255 17.38 7.11 4.57
CA HIS A 255 18.70 7.51 5.02
C HIS A 255 19.84 6.99 4.13
N HIS A 256 19.61 5.94 3.33
CA HIS A 256 20.65 5.37 2.47
C HIS A 256 21.14 6.31 1.36
N ASN A 257 20.34 7.33 1.00
CA ASN A 257 20.64 8.21 -0.13
C ASN A 257 20.99 9.65 0.26
N ASP A 258 20.88 10.02 1.55
CA ASP A 258 21.07 11.40 1.99
C ASP A 258 21.81 11.47 3.34
N PHE A 259 23.09 11.82 3.26
CA PHE A 259 23.96 11.99 4.42
C PHE A 259 23.44 13.06 5.40
N LEU A 260 22.84 14.16 4.91
CA LEU A 260 22.33 15.22 5.77
C LEU A 260 21.12 14.74 6.57
N LYS A 261 20.26 13.90 5.99
CA LYS A 261 19.18 13.25 6.73
C LYS A 261 19.72 12.34 7.84
N ILE A 262 20.74 11.52 7.55
CA ILE A 262 21.42 10.69 8.57
C ILE A 262 21.98 11.56 9.69
N LEU A 263 22.71 12.62 9.33
CA LEU A 263 23.40 13.48 10.29
C LEU A 263 22.40 14.21 11.19
N ASN A 264 21.36 14.81 10.61
CA ASN A 264 20.31 15.51 11.35
C ASN A 264 19.57 14.57 12.31
N PHE A 265 19.25 13.35 11.87
CA PHE A 265 18.65 12.34 12.74
C PHE A 265 19.58 11.96 13.89
N THR A 266 20.86 11.73 13.61
CA THR A 266 21.88 11.37 14.61
C THR A 266 22.04 12.47 15.65
N ILE A 267 22.16 13.75 15.23
CA ILE A 267 22.24 14.90 16.13
C ILE A 267 20.98 14.99 17.00
N GLY A 268 19.80 14.80 16.40
CA GLY A 268 18.52 14.78 17.11
C GLY A 268 18.49 13.69 18.21
N MET A 269 18.98 12.49 17.91
CA MET A 269 19.07 11.41 18.90
C MET A 269 20.05 11.74 20.03
N ILE A 270 21.23 12.31 19.74
CA ILE A 270 22.19 12.74 20.76
C ILE A 270 21.56 13.79 21.69
N ALA A 271 20.89 14.80 21.12
CA ALA A 271 20.21 15.84 21.90
C ALA A 271 19.11 15.23 22.79
N LEU A 272 18.33 14.30 22.27
CA LEU A 272 17.27 13.60 23.02
C LEU A 272 17.84 12.79 24.19
N TYR A 273 18.95 12.06 23.97
CA TYR A 273 19.66 11.36 25.05
C TYR A 273 20.24 12.32 26.10
N GLY A 274 20.77 13.47 25.67
CA GLY A 274 21.26 14.50 26.58
C GLY A 274 20.16 15.07 27.48
N VAL A 275 18.99 15.40 26.91
CA VAL A 275 17.82 15.86 27.67
C VAL A 275 17.32 14.78 28.63
N PHE A 276 17.24 13.53 28.17
CA PHE A 276 16.83 12.41 29.01
C PHE A 276 17.78 12.19 30.20
N PHE A 277 19.09 12.27 29.96
CA PHE A 277 20.10 12.16 31.01
C PHE A 277 20.05 13.33 32.00
N TYR A 278 19.82 14.55 31.52
CA TYR A 278 19.62 15.72 32.37
C TYR A 278 18.40 15.55 33.29
N LEU A 279 17.25 15.11 32.73
CA LEU A 279 16.04 14.83 33.52
C LEU A 279 16.29 13.73 34.56
N LEU A 280 17.04 12.67 34.22
CA LEU A 280 17.42 11.62 35.17
C LEU A 280 18.31 12.16 36.30
N LEU A 281 19.27 13.04 35.98
CA LEU A 281 20.12 13.68 36.98
C LEU A 281 19.31 14.60 37.89
N GLU A 282 18.37 15.37 37.35
CA GLU A 282 17.51 16.25 38.13
C GLU A 282 16.63 15.45 39.10
N VAL A 283 16.08 14.32 38.64
CA VAL A 283 15.37 13.36 39.50
C VAL A 283 16.31 12.78 40.57
N TYR A 284 17.53 12.37 40.21
CA TYR A 284 18.52 11.81 41.14
C TYR A 284 18.93 12.81 42.23
N MET A 285 19.23 14.07 41.86
CA MET A 285 19.58 15.13 42.81
C MET A 285 18.40 15.46 43.74
N TYR A 286 17.16 15.40 43.24
CA TYR A 286 15.97 15.57 44.06
C TYR A 286 15.73 14.38 45.00
N LEU A 287 16.12 13.16 44.59
CA LEU A 287 16.13 11.96 45.44
C LEU A 287 17.15 12.08 46.58
N ASP A 288 18.36 12.60 46.32
CA ASP A 288 19.40 12.82 47.35
C ASP A 288 19.01 13.88 48.39
N ILE A 289 18.26 14.92 48.00
CA ILE A 289 17.72 15.93 48.94
C ILE A 289 16.59 15.36 49.81
N ILE A 290 15.81 14.41 49.28
CA ILE A 290 14.66 13.80 49.98
C ILE A 290 15.08 12.60 50.86
N PHE A 291 16.22 11.95 50.59
CA PHE A 291 16.69 10.79 51.36
C PHE A 291 17.08 11.11 52.82
N ILE A 292 17.13 12.41 53.19
CA ILE A 292 17.36 12.85 54.57
C ILE A 292 16.10 12.77 55.44
N GLU A 293 14.88 12.65 54.89
CA GLU A 293 13.69 12.32 55.70
C GLU A 293 12.84 11.19 55.10
N SER A 294 12.76 10.09 55.86
CA SER A 294 12.13 8.81 55.54
C SER A 294 10.60 8.85 55.43
N PHE A 295 10.00 9.64 54.52
CA PHE A 295 8.53 9.75 54.48
C PHE A 295 7.80 9.27 53.22
N PHE A 296 8.33 9.24 51.99
CA PHE A 296 7.44 8.96 50.84
C PHE A 296 8.00 8.10 49.71
N ARG A 297 7.96 6.77 49.90
CA ARG A 297 8.00 5.79 48.79
C ARG A 297 6.82 5.93 47.81
N PHE A 298 5.71 6.54 48.22
CA PHE A 298 4.53 6.76 47.39
C PHE A 298 4.66 7.92 46.39
N LYS A 299 5.43 8.97 46.71
CA LYS A 299 5.59 10.14 45.81
C LYS A 299 6.46 9.88 44.59
N ILE A 300 7.38 8.90 44.66
CA ILE A 300 8.28 8.54 43.55
C ILE A 300 7.48 8.06 42.33
N ILE A 301 6.43 7.27 42.59
CA ILE A 301 5.55 6.76 41.55
C ILE A 301 4.76 7.93 40.91
N ASP A 302 4.27 8.86 41.71
CA ASP A 302 3.53 10.05 41.24
C ASP A 302 4.39 10.98 40.38
N TYR A 303 5.68 11.16 40.70
CA TYR A 303 6.60 11.97 39.90
C TYR A 303 7.00 11.30 38.59
N ILE A 304 7.21 9.98 38.58
CA ILE A 304 7.42 9.24 37.33
C ILE A 304 6.19 9.37 36.43
N TYR A 305 4.98 9.22 36.99
CA TYR A 305 3.74 9.45 36.26
C TYR A 305 3.59 10.89 35.78
N LEU A 306 4.02 11.89 36.55
CA LEU A 306 4.00 13.30 36.13
C LEU A 306 4.96 13.56 34.97
N CYS A 307 6.19 13.03 35.02
CA CYS A 307 7.14 13.13 33.90
C CYS A 307 6.61 12.44 32.64
N LEU A 308 6.00 11.25 32.79
CA LEU A 308 5.37 10.52 31.69
C LEU A 308 4.17 11.31 31.13
N PHE A 309 3.38 11.95 32.00
CA PHE A 309 2.25 12.80 31.61
C PHE A 309 2.69 14.08 30.90
N VAL A 310 3.74 14.75 31.37
CA VAL A 310 4.33 15.92 30.71
C VAL A 310 4.91 15.54 29.35
N PHE A 311 5.59 14.40 29.27
CA PHE A 311 6.09 13.87 27.99
C PHE A 311 4.95 13.55 27.02
N LEU A 312 3.89 12.89 27.49
CA LEU A 312 2.69 12.60 26.68
C LEU A 312 1.95 13.86 26.24
N THR A 313 1.84 14.88 27.10
CA THR A 313 1.18 16.16 26.75
C THR A 313 1.99 16.99 25.77
N ILE A 314 3.32 17.01 25.87
CA ILE A 314 4.22 17.62 24.87
C ILE A 314 4.03 16.91 23.52
N ILE A 315 3.99 15.59 23.51
CA ILE A 315 3.76 14.85 22.28
C ILE A 315 2.36 15.11 21.70
N MET A 316 1.33 15.16 22.55
CA MET A 316 -0.03 15.53 22.14
C MET A 316 -0.11 16.96 21.58
N PHE A 317 0.62 17.91 22.16
CA PHE A 317 0.68 19.30 21.69
C PHE A 317 1.39 19.41 20.34
N LEU A 318 2.50 18.69 20.16
CA LEU A 318 3.19 18.55 18.87
C LEU A 318 2.31 17.86 17.81
N TYR A 319 1.41 16.96 18.22
CA TYR A 319 0.45 16.31 17.32
C TYR A 319 -0.74 17.22 16.97
N LYS A 320 -1.31 17.95 17.94
CA LYS A 320 -2.45 18.86 17.72
C LYS A 320 -2.10 20.00 16.76
N ASN A 321 -0.85 20.49 16.79
CA ASN A 321 -0.37 21.53 15.89
C ASN A 321 0.04 21.02 14.50
N LYS A 322 0.07 19.70 14.25
CA LYS A 322 0.38 19.13 12.91
C LYS A 322 -0.75 19.25 11.89
N LYS A 323 -1.97 19.64 12.30
CA LYS A 323 -3.05 19.96 11.34
C LYS A 323 -2.78 21.22 10.50
N SER A 324 -1.71 21.97 10.81
CA SER A 324 -1.36 23.24 10.15
C SER A 324 -0.04 23.22 9.36
N ILE A 325 0.77 22.16 9.43
CA ILE A 325 2.14 22.16 8.86
C ILE A 325 2.29 21.23 7.65
N PHE A 326 1.25 20.46 7.30
CA PHE A 326 1.26 19.55 6.13
C PHE A 326 0.08 19.79 5.18
N THR A 327 -0.16 21.06 4.85
CA THR A 327 -0.62 21.43 3.49
C THR A 327 0.60 21.70 2.63
#